data_AF-A0A7W0WP84-F1
#
_entry.id   AF-A0A7W0WP84-F1
#
_cell.length_a   1.000
_cell.length_b   1.000
_cell.length_c   1.000
_cell.angle_alpha   90.00
_cell.angle_beta   90.00
_cell.angle_gamma   90.00
#
_symmetry.space_group_name_H-M   'P 1'
#
loop_
_entity.id
_entity.type
_entity.pdbx_description
1 polymer ?
#
loop_
_entity_poly.entity_id
_entity_poly.type
_entity_poly.pdbx_seq_one_letter_code
_entity_poly.pdbx_strand_id
1 'polypeptide(L)'
;MRNLTVFVLILIAVVAATACKSDKPSTSAAGGGSSVTSSEEPAPAVSNERPGDEDCRSTQDFKSVERCVELCKAAHENACYVAGTSYADGDKVERDETKAFRNFELGCRMNSGTSCKRLAAIYAIGLPGVTGFKASAERAASTYKYARERLVKECSRKQALPCSELAGMFEEGLGGPVDKALAATHRKQACELGVKADCT
;
A
#
# COMPACT_ATOMS: atom_id res chain seq x y z
N MET A 1 -8.84 35.39 -45.31
CA MET A 1 -9.89 36.44 -45.30
C MET A 1 -11.24 35.77 -45.51
N ARG A 2 -12.28 36.13 -44.72
CA ARG A 2 -13.69 35.66 -44.85
C ARG A 2 -13.86 34.14 -44.56
N ASN A 3 -14.97 33.61 -44.02
CA ASN A 3 -16.11 34.17 -43.28
C ASN A 3 -16.51 33.08 -42.23
N LEU A 4 -16.95 33.33 -40.99
CA LEU A 4 -18.02 34.20 -40.45
C LEU A 4 -19.39 33.48 -40.33
N THR A 5 -19.69 33.00 -39.10
CA THR A 5 -21.00 32.85 -38.44
C THR A 5 -22.04 31.78 -38.88
N VAL A 6 -22.92 31.48 -37.91
CA VAL A 6 -24.22 30.78 -37.97
C VAL A 6 -24.19 29.25 -38.21
N PHE A 7 -24.39 28.47 -37.14
CA PHE A 7 -25.70 27.84 -36.88
C PHE A 7 -25.88 27.55 -35.39
N VAL A 8 -27.08 27.86 -34.87
CA VAL A 8 -27.52 27.69 -33.46
C VAL A 8 -28.93 27.09 -33.51
N LEU A 9 -29.42 26.47 -32.43
CA LEU A 9 -30.73 25.79 -32.31
C LEU A 9 -30.74 24.45 -33.13
N ILE A 10 -31.56 23.41 -32.95
CA ILE A 10 -32.79 23.02 -32.18
C ILE A 10 -32.54 21.51 -31.75
N LEU A 11 -33.11 20.78 -30.77
CA LEU A 11 -34.36 20.74 -29.95
C LEU A 11 -34.05 20.16 -28.53
N ILE A 12 -35.05 19.65 -27.79
CA ILE A 12 -34.98 18.96 -26.47
C ILE A 12 -35.95 17.75 -26.46
N ALA A 13 -35.55 16.57 -25.99
CA ALA A 13 -36.42 15.48 -25.50
C ALA A 13 -35.60 14.51 -24.61
N VAL A 14 -35.96 14.02 -23.41
CA VAL A 14 -37.19 13.90 -22.56
C VAL A 14 -37.88 12.52 -22.62
N VAL A 15 -38.20 11.97 -21.42
CA VAL A 15 -38.73 10.60 -21.07
C VAL A 15 -37.82 9.41 -21.51
N ALA A 16 -37.81 8.24 -20.86
CA ALA A 16 -38.64 7.71 -19.77
C ALA A 16 -37.87 6.85 -18.74
N ALA A 17 -38.54 6.48 -17.65
CA ALA A 17 -37.99 5.69 -16.54
C ALA A 17 -38.80 4.40 -16.26
N THR A 18 -38.09 3.34 -15.88
CA THR A 18 -38.58 2.10 -15.24
C THR A 18 -37.40 1.42 -14.54
N ALA A 19 -37.55 0.65 -13.46
CA ALA A 19 -38.61 0.59 -12.45
C ALA A 19 -38.02 -0.01 -11.15
N CYS A 20 -38.50 0.40 -9.98
CA CYS A 20 -38.13 -0.25 -8.72
C CYS A 20 -39.06 -1.44 -8.43
N LYS A 21 -38.49 -2.52 -7.86
CA LYS A 21 -39.26 -3.63 -7.28
C LYS A 21 -38.64 -3.97 -5.92
N SER A 22 -39.39 -3.71 -4.85
CA SER A 22 -39.13 -4.24 -3.51
C SER A 22 -39.84 -5.58 -3.36
N ASP A 23 -39.34 -6.45 -2.48
CA ASP A 23 -40.18 -7.33 -1.65
C ASP A 23 -39.40 -7.85 -0.42
N LYS A 24 -40.14 -8.15 0.65
CA LYS A 24 -39.69 -8.68 1.96
C LYS A 24 -40.85 -9.54 2.49
N PRO A 25 -40.62 -10.64 3.23
CA PRO A 25 -40.66 -10.52 4.70
C PRO A 25 -39.73 -11.50 5.45
N SER A 26 -39.82 -11.48 6.78
CA SER A 26 -39.06 -12.30 7.73
C SER A 26 -39.93 -13.38 8.40
N THR A 27 -39.28 -14.40 8.96
CA THR A 27 -39.81 -15.18 10.10
C THR A 27 -38.76 -15.27 11.21
N SER A 28 -39.21 -15.50 12.45
CA SER A 28 -38.35 -15.74 13.61
C SER A 28 -38.94 -16.87 14.47
N ALA A 29 -38.09 -17.49 15.29
CA ALA A 29 -38.44 -18.39 16.37
C ALA A 29 -37.44 -18.19 17.51
N ALA A 30 -37.85 -18.48 18.75
CA ALA A 30 -37.11 -18.11 19.96
C ALA A 30 -37.17 -19.19 21.05
N GLY A 31 -36.28 -19.09 22.04
CA GLY A 31 -36.13 -20.01 23.17
C GLY A 31 -34.75 -20.69 23.17
N GLY A 32 -34.07 -20.89 24.30
CA GLY A 32 -34.37 -20.48 25.68
C GLY A 32 -33.07 -20.39 26.48
N GLY A 33 -33.05 -19.58 27.55
CA GLY A 33 -31.80 -19.20 28.21
C GLY A 33 -31.30 -20.16 29.29
N SER A 34 -30.03 -19.99 29.67
CA SER A 34 -29.50 -20.35 30.98
C SER A 34 -28.33 -19.44 31.32
N SER A 35 -28.28 -18.96 32.56
CA SER A 35 -27.26 -18.05 33.05
C SER A 35 -26.02 -18.82 33.54
N VAL A 36 -24.85 -18.52 32.97
CA VAL A 36 -23.56 -18.88 33.56
C VAL A 36 -22.76 -17.59 33.73
N THR A 37 -22.50 -17.20 34.97
CA THR A 37 -21.56 -16.12 35.28
C THR A 37 -20.15 -16.68 35.26
N SER A 38 -19.48 -16.57 34.12
CA SER A 38 -18.04 -16.79 34.02
C SER A 38 -17.36 -15.47 33.65
N SER A 39 -16.32 -15.09 34.38
CA SER A 39 -15.48 -13.94 34.06
C SER A 39 -14.47 -14.36 32.99
N GLU A 40 -14.91 -14.46 31.74
CA GLU A 40 -14.02 -14.69 30.60
C GLU A 40 -13.11 -13.48 30.39
N GLU A 41 -11.80 -13.73 30.29
CA GLU A 41 -10.86 -12.78 29.71
C GLU A 41 -11.31 -12.42 28.28
N PRO A 42 -11.05 -11.19 27.80
CA PRO A 42 -11.42 -10.81 26.45
C PRO A 42 -10.71 -11.72 25.45
N ALA A 43 -11.48 -12.57 24.75
CA ALA A 43 -10.97 -13.47 23.74
C ALA A 43 -10.07 -12.70 22.76
N PRO A 44 -8.87 -13.23 22.42
CA PRO A 44 -7.94 -12.52 21.55
C PRO A 44 -8.64 -12.17 20.24
N ALA A 45 -8.53 -10.90 19.84
CA ALA A 45 -9.15 -10.41 18.62
C ALA A 45 -8.69 -11.29 17.44
N VAL A 46 -9.61 -12.04 16.85
CA VAL A 46 -9.30 -12.98 15.76
C VAL A 46 -8.80 -12.17 14.58
N SER A 47 -7.49 -12.12 14.43
CA SER A 47 -6.85 -11.44 13.31
C SER A 47 -7.10 -12.27 12.05
N ASN A 48 -7.59 -11.61 11.00
CA ASN A 48 -7.69 -12.21 9.67
C ASN A 48 -6.31 -12.20 8.97
N GLU A 49 -5.24 -12.46 9.74
CA GLU A 49 -3.87 -12.60 9.27
C GLU A 49 -3.72 -13.94 8.56
N ARG A 50 -3.01 -13.96 7.44
CA ARG A 50 -2.78 -15.18 6.66
C ARG A 50 -1.62 -15.94 7.30
N PRO A 51 -1.72 -17.26 7.55
CA PRO A 51 -0.66 -18.03 8.22
C PRO A 51 0.72 -17.85 7.55
N GLY A 52 1.66 -17.23 8.26
CA GLY A 52 2.98 -16.85 7.77
C GLY A 52 3.19 -15.35 7.54
N ASP A 53 2.17 -14.49 7.66
CA ASP A 53 2.35 -13.03 7.68
C ASP A 53 3.22 -12.59 8.87
N GLU A 54 3.10 -13.30 9.99
CA GLU A 54 3.85 -13.09 11.23
C GLU A 54 5.36 -13.38 11.10
N ASP A 55 5.77 -14.19 10.13
CA ASP A 55 7.19 -14.53 9.91
C ASP A 55 8.00 -13.35 9.31
N CYS A 56 7.34 -12.31 8.78
CA CYS A 56 7.94 -11.17 8.08
C CYS A 56 7.27 -9.83 8.43
N ARG A 57 6.99 -9.60 9.72
CA ARG A 57 6.23 -8.45 10.22
C ARG A 57 6.86 -7.10 9.91
N SER A 58 8.19 -6.95 10.06
CA SER A 58 8.93 -5.73 9.70
C SER A 58 10.38 -6.01 9.32
N THR A 59 11.15 -4.97 8.97
CA THR A 59 12.60 -5.07 8.76
C THR A 59 13.42 -5.17 10.05
N GLN A 60 12.77 -5.20 11.22
CA GLN A 60 13.37 -5.45 12.53
C GLN A 60 12.86 -6.76 13.15
N ASP A 61 11.62 -7.13 12.86
CA ASP A 61 10.94 -8.32 13.38
C ASP A 61 10.56 -9.26 12.22
N PHE A 62 11.49 -10.16 11.88
CA PHE A 62 11.32 -11.20 10.87
C PHE A 62 12.22 -12.42 11.15
N LYS A 63 11.81 -13.57 10.61
CA LYS A 63 12.38 -14.89 10.95
C LYS A 63 13.66 -15.24 10.20
N SER A 64 13.68 -15.06 8.89
CA SER A 64 14.88 -15.10 8.04
C SER A 64 14.59 -14.45 6.69
N VAL A 65 15.64 -14.04 5.98
CA VAL A 65 15.50 -13.40 4.66
C VAL A 65 14.95 -14.40 3.64
N GLU A 66 15.43 -15.64 3.69
CA GLU A 66 14.99 -16.75 2.84
C GLU A 66 13.49 -17.02 3.03
N ARG A 67 13.01 -16.99 4.28
CA ARG A 67 11.59 -17.15 4.58
C ARG A 67 10.76 -16.01 3.99
N CYS A 68 11.25 -14.77 4.05
CA CYS A 68 10.59 -13.62 3.43
C CYS A 68 10.68 -13.63 1.90
N VAL A 69 11.72 -14.21 1.30
CA VAL A 69 11.79 -14.48 -0.16
C VAL A 69 10.71 -15.48 -0.58
N GLU A 70 10.50 -16.58 0.15
CA GLU A 70 9.43 -17.53 -0.19
C GLU A 70 8.02 -16.96 0.06
N LEU A 71 7.82 -16.22 1.16
CA LEU A 71 6.54 -15.56 1.45
C LEU A 71 6.22 -14.43 0.46
N CYS A 72 7.24 -13.73 -0.03
CA CYS A 72 7.11 -12.76 -1.13
C CYS A 72 6.58 -13.42 -2.40
N LYS A 73 7.17 -14.54 -2.85
CA LYS A 73 6.65 -15.32 -3.99
C LYS A 73 5.22 -15.80 -3.77
N ALA A 74 4.86 -16.14 -2.52
CA ALA A 74 3.54 -16.61 -2.14
C ALA A 74 2.50 -15.48 -1.91
N ALA A 75 2.83 -14.21 -2.21
CA ALA A 75 1.95 -13.04 -2.10
C ALA A 75 1.53 -12.66 -0.66
N HIS A 76 2.41 -12.88 0.33
CA HIS A 76 2.22 -12.32 1.66
C HIS A 76 2.54 -10.82 1.68
N GLU A 77 1.82 -10.08 2.50
CA GLU A 77 2.06 -8.64 2.65
C GLU A 77 3.39 -8.39 3.39
N ASN A 78 4.03 -7.24 3.11
CA ASN A 78 5.37 -6.84 3.59
C ASN A 78 6.56 -7.75 3.21
N ALA A 79 6.40 -9.05 2.99
CA ALA A 79 7.50 -10.01 2.83
C ALA A 79 8.53 -9.61 1.74
N CYS A 80 8.07 -9.10 0.58
CA CYS A 80 8.95 -8.59 -0.47
C CYS A 80 9.75 -7.33 -0.07
N TYR A 81 9.15 -6.44 0.72
CA TYR A 81 9.79 -5.24 1.23
C TYR A 81 10.83 -5.58 2.31
N VAL A 82 10.53 -6.55 3.19
CA VAL A 82 11.47 -7.06 4.18
C VAL A 82 12.66 -7.71 3.49
N ALA A 83 12.44 -8.72 2.64
CA ALA A 83 13.52 -9.41 1.92
C ALA A 83 14.36 -8.45 1.05
N GLY A 84 13.73 -7.51 0.35
CA GLY A 84 14.42 -6.50 -0.45
C GLY A 84 15.31 -5.58 0.40
N THR A 85 14.81 -5.14 1.55
CA THR A 85 15.57 -4.28 2.48
C THR A 85 16.71 -5.03 3.15
N SER A 86 16.50 -6.28 3.60
CA SER A 86 17.57 -7.10 4.18
C SER A 86 18.74 -7.31 3.22
N TYR A 87 18.49 -7.56 1.93
CA TYR A 87 19.56 -7.62 0.92
C TYR A 87 20.18 -6.26 0.59
N ALA A 88 19.42 -5.16 0.68
CA ALA A 88 19.94 -3.81 0.46
C ALA A 88 20.86 -3.35 1.61
N ASP A 89 20.52 -3.67 2.86
CA ASP A 89 21.25 -3.21 4.03
C ASP A 89 22.33 -4.21 4.47
N GLY A 90 22.17 -5.51 4.18
CA GLY A 90 23.03 -6.59 4.67
C GLY A 90 22.61 -7.12 6.06
N ASP A 91 21.34 -7.01 6.42
CA ASP A 91 20.83 -7.56 7.68
C ASP A 91 20.56 -9.06 7.56
N LYS A 92 21.24 -9.86 8.40
CA LYS A 92 21.22 -11.33 8.47
C LYS A 92 21.70 -12.07 7.21
N VAL A 93 22.03 -11.36 6.13
CA VAL A 93 22.55 -11.88 4.85
C VAL A 93 23.66 -10.98 4.29
N GLU A 94 24.45 -11.50 3.35
CA GLU A 94 25.36 -10.66 2.56
C GLU A 94 24.59 -9.64 1.71
N ARG A 95 25.10 -8.40 1.64
CA ARG A 95 24.51 -7.30 0.87
C ARG A 95 24.52 -7.64 -0.63
N ASP A 96 23.34 -7.63 -1.25
CA ASP A 96 23.17 -7.96 -2.66
C ASP A 96 22.11 -7.04 -3.30
N GLU A 97 22.59 -5.96 -3.91
CA GLU A 97 21.75 -4.97 -4.62
C GLU A 97 20.89 -5.59 -5.73
N THR A 98 21.33 -6.70 -6.34
CA THR A 98 20.57 -7.38 -7.40
C THR A 98 19.41 -8.18 -6.81
N LYS A 99 19.62 -8.89 -5.69
CA LYS A 99 18.52 -9.55 -4.95
C LYS A 99 17.59 -8.51 -4.33
N ALA A 100 18.10 -7.40 -3.81
CA ALA A 100 17.31 -6.29 -3.30
C ALA A 100 16.36 -5.74 -4.40
N PHE A 101 16.93 -5.36 -5.55
CA PHE A 101 16.17 -4.92 -6.72
C PHE A 101 15.10 -5.93 -7.12
N ARG A 102 15.41 -7.23 -7.21
CA ARG A 102 14.45 -8.27 -7.63
C ARG A 102 13.28 -8.46 -6.65
N ASN A 103 13.53 -8.35 -5.35
CA ASN A 103 12.46 -8.43 -4.34
C ASN A 103 11.56 -7.18 -4.38
N PHE A 104 12.13 -5.97 -4.50
CA PHE A 104 11.33 -4.75 -4.67
C PHE A 104 10.56 -4.72 -6.00
N GLU A 105 11.15 -5.22 -7.09
CA GLU A 105 10.51 -5.37 -8.41
C GLU A 105 9.31 -6.34 -8.33
N LEU A 106 9.46 -7.47 -7.63
CA LEU A 106 8.37 -8.42 -7.39
C LEU A 106 7.28 -7.82 -6.50
N GLY A 107 7.63 -7.27 -5.33
CA GLY A 107 6.67 -6.63 -4.43
C GLY A 107 5.87 -5.51 -5.10
N CYS A 108 6.53 -4.69 -5.93
CA CYS A 108 5.83 -3.62 -6.66
C CYS A 108 4.86 -4.15 -7.72
N ARG A 109 5.21 -5.22 -8.47
CA ARG A 109 4.25 -5.93 -9.34
C ARG A 109 3.05 -6.49 -8.57
N MET A 110 3.23 -6.78 -7.28
CA MET A 110 2.22 -7.29 -6.36
C MET A 110 1.49 -6.17 -5.59
N ASN A 111 1.53 -4.93 -6.09
CA ASN A 111 0.89 -3.73 -5.52
C ASN A 111 1.47 -3.21 -4.19
N SER A 112 2.60 -3.73 -3.68
CA SER A 112 3.23 -3.19 -2.46
C SER A 112 3.81 -1.79 -2.70
N GLY A 113 3.23 -0.77 -2.07
CA GLY A 113 3.62 0.64 -2.23
C GLY A 113 5.00 0.94 -1.63
N THR A 114 5.32 0.33 -0.49
CA THR A 114 6.66 0.38 0.12
C THR A 114 7.72 -0.21 -0.81
N SER A 115 7.44 -1.38 -1.41
CA SER A 115 8.32 -1.99 -2.43
C SER A 115 8.48 -1.09 -3.66
N CYS A 116 7.40 -0.47 -4.15
CA CYS A 116 7.45 0.48 -5.26
C CYS A 116 8.28 1.73 -4.95
N LYS A 117 8.22 2.29 -3.72
CA LYS A 117 9.06 3.44 -3.33
C LYS A 117 10.55 3.09 -3.43
N ARG A 118 10.94 1.92 -2.92
CA ARG A 118 12.34 1.44 -2.97
C ARG A 118 12.79 1.14 -4.42
N LEU A 119 11.93 0.52 -5.22
CA LEU A 119 12.18 0.30 -6.66
C LEU A 119 12.37 1.61 -7.43
N ALA A 120 11.55 2.63 -7.14
CA ALA A 120 11.64 3.94 -7.77
C ALA A 120 12.94 4.68 -7.39
N ALA A 121 13.43 4.52 -6.16
CA ALA A 121 14.74 5.04 -5.75
C ALA A 121 15.88 4.37 -6.54
N ILE A 122 15.84 3.04 -6.73
CA ILE A 122 16.81 2.33 -7.58
C ILE A 122 16.74 2.79 -9.04
N TYR A 123 15.54 3.07 -9.58
CA TYR A 123 15.44 3.70 -10.91
C TYR A 123 15.99 5.13 -10.95
N ALA A 124 15.93 5.90 -9.85
CA ALA A 124 16.45 7.26 -9.80
C ALA A 124 17.99 7.31 -9.83
N ILE A 125 18.66 6.37 -9.13
CA ILE A 125 20.13 6.35 -9.00
C ILE A 125 20.84 5.36 -9.93
N GLY A 126 20.11 4.37 -10.47
CA GLY A 126 20.68 3.23 -11.20
C GLY A 126 21.03 2.07 -10.27
N LEU A 127 21.70 1.05 -10.78
CA LEU A 127 22.08 -0.15 -10.02
C LEU A 127 23.58 -0.44 -10.22
N PRO A 128 24.45 -0.12 -9.24
CA PRO A 128 25.89 -0.34 -9.34
C PRO A 128 26.24 -1.80 -9.70
N GLY A 129 27.30 -1.99 -10.48
CA GLY A 129 27.76 -3.32 -10.91
C GLY A 129 26.93 -4.01 -12.00
N VAL A 130 25.68 -3.58 -12.24
CA VAL A 130 24.80 -4.23 -13.23
C VAL A 130 24.91 -3.53 -14.60
N THR A 131 25.71 -4.13 -15.49
CA THR A 131 25.95 -3.62 -16.86
C THR A 131 24.64 -3.31 -17.59
N GLY A 132 24.52 -2.05 -18.04
CA GLY A 132 23.34 -1.55 -18.77
C GLY A 132 22.22 -0.98 -17.88
N PHE A 133 22.18 -1.29 -16.58
CA PHE A 133 21.15 -0.74 -15.68
C PHE A 133 21.52 0.68 -15.20
N LYS A 134 21.23 1.66 -16.05
CA LYS A 134 21.43 3.09 -15.75
C LYS A 134 20.22 3.72 -15.06
N ALA A 135 20.49 4.82 -14.35
CA ALA A 135 19.49 5.73 -13.82
C ALA A 135 18.48 6.18 -14.92
N SER A 136 17.24 6.42 -14.53
CA SER A 136 16.13 6.70 -15.43
C SER A 136 15.04 7.47 -14.69
N ALA A 137 15.08 8.80 -14.80
CA ALA A 137 14.13 9.71 -14.14
C ALA A 137 12.66 9.41 -14.52
N GLU A 138 12.41 8.98 -15.75
CA GLU A 138 11.08 8.56 -16.22
C GLU A 138 10.54 7.32 -15.48
N ARG A 139 11.36 6.25 -15.37
CA ARG A 139 11.00 5.05 -14.61
C ARG A 139 10.86 5.36 -13.12
N ALA A 140 11.71 6.23 -12.57
CA ALA A 140 11.60 6.69 -11.19
C ALA A 140 10.30 7.45 -10.93
N ALA A 141 9.99 8.49 -11.73
CA ALA A 141 8.81 9.33 -11.54
C ALA A 141 7.49 8.55 -11.70
N SER A 142 7.40 7.69 -12.72
CA SER A 142 6.23 6.81 -12.93
C SER A 142 6.06 5.79 -11.79
N THR A 143 7.15 5.16 -11.33
CA THR A 143 7.10 4.20 -10.22
C THR A 143 6.80 4.88 -8.88
N TYR A 144 7.33 6.08 -8.61
CA TYR A 144 6.98 6.85 -7.41
C TYR A 144 5.51 7.29 -7.41
N LYS A 145 4.96 7.69 -8.57
CA LYS A 145 3.53 8.02 -8.67
C LYS A 145 2.67 6.80 -8.30
N TYR A 146 2.98 5.64 -8.89
CA TYR A 146 2.30 4.38 -8.58
C TYR A 146 2.49 3.98 -7.09
N ALA A 147 3.67 4.24 -6.50
CA ALA A 147 3.90 4.04 -5.08
C ALA A 147 2.97 4.90 -4.20
N ARG A 148 2.80 6.22 -4.47
CA ARG A 148 1.77 7.03 -3.77
C ARG A 148 0.38 6.40 -3.92
N GLU A 149 0.00 5.98 -5.12
CA GLU A 149 -1.29 5.34 -5.41
C GLU A 149 -1.50 3.98 -4.73
N ARG A 150 -0.45 3.34 -4.18
CA ARG A 150 -0.52 2.12 -3.36
C ARG A 150 -0.47 2.43 -1.87
N LEU A 151 0.48 3.26 -1.43
CA LEU A 151 0.60 3.69 -0.03
C LEU A 151 -0.68 4.34 0.50
N VAL A 152 -1.42 5.11 -0.31
CA VAL A 152 -2.76 5.64 0.05
C VAL A 152 -3.74 4.51 0.39
N LYS A 153 -3.75 3.43 -0.39
CA LYS A 153 -4.64 2.28 -0.14
C LYS A 153 -4.18 1.47 1.06
N GLU A 154 -2.89 1.20 1.17
CA GLU A 154 -2.29 0.48 2.30
C GLU A 154 -2.53 1.22 3.63
N CYS A 155 -2.29 2.54 3.67
CA CYS A 155 -2.60 3.41 4.80
C CYS A 155 -4.11 3.40 5.15
N SER A 156 -5.00 3.42 4.15
CA SER A 156 -6.46 3.30 4.39
C SER A 156 -6.89 1.98 5.03
N ARG A 157 -6.07 0.91 4.91
CA ARG A 157 -6.24 -0.37 5.63
C ARG A 157 -5.63 -0.36 7.04
N LYS A 158 -5.33 0.82 7.60
CA LYS A 158 -4.70 1.03 8.92
C LYS A 158 -3.28 0.46 9.05
N GLN A 159 -2.54 0.33 7.94
CA GLN A 159 -1.13 -0.07 7.98
C GLN A 159 -0.25 1.16 8.27
N ALA A 160 0.45 1.13 9.41
CA ALA A 160 1.13 2.28 9.98
C ALA A 160 2.33 2.78 9.13
N LEU A 161 3.21 1.88 8.71
CA LEU A 161 4.39 2.19 7.89
C LEU A 161 4.02 2.83 6.53
N PRO A 162 3.02 2.33 5.77
CA PRO A 162 2.54 3.00 4.57
C PRO A 162 2.07 4.45 4.75
N CYS A 163 1.46 4.81 5.90
CA CYS A 163 1.12 6.20 6.19
C CYS A 163 2.38 7.07 6.38
N SER A 164 3.39 6.54 7.07
CA SER A 164 4.68 7.20 7.31
C SER A 164 5.46 7.43 6.00
N GLU A 165 5.61 6.38 5.19
CA GLU A 165 6.30 6.44 3.90
C GLU A 165 5.60 7.40 2.91
N LEU A 166 4.26 7.48 2.96
CA LEU A 166 3.46 8.43 2.18
C LEU A 166 3.66 9.88 2.63
N ALA A 167 3.76 10.13 3.94
CA ALA A 167 4.01 11.47 4.48
C ALA A 167 5.33 12.04 3.96
N GLY A 168 6.43 11.30 4.08
CA GLY A 168 7.74 11.69 3.53
C GLY A 168 7.68 11.92 2.01
N MET A 169 7.02 11.03 1.26
CA MET A 169 6.84 11.22 -0.19
C MET A 169 6.10 12.50 -0.57
N PHE A 170 5.18 13.00 0.27
CA PHE A 170 4.49 14.27 0.08
C PHE A 170 5.35 15.50 0.45
N GLU A 171 6.31 15.38 1.38
CA GLU A 171 7.26 16.46 1.70
C GLU A 171 8.36 16.59 0.65
N GLU A 172 8.89 15.45 0.19
CA GLU A 172 9.98 15.36 -0.78
C GLU A 172 9.54 15.61 -2.24
N GLY A 173 8.23 15.57 -2.54
CA GLY A 173 7.73 15.67 -3.92
C GLY A 173 7.93 14.39 -4.76
N LEU A 174 8.15 13.24 -4.11
CA LEU A 174 8.34 11.96 -4.81
C LEU A 174 7.01 11.46 -5.40
N GLY A 175 6.89 11.46 -6.73
CA GLY A 175 5.71 10.93 -7.44
C GLY A 175 4.54 11.91 -7.60
N GLY A 176 4.74 13.20 -7.32
CA GLY A 176 3.74 14.25 -7.47
C GLY A 176 4.24 15.56 -6.86
N PRO A 177 3.42 16.63 -6.83
CA PRO A 177 3.82 17.86 -6.14
C PRO A 177 4.12 17.62 -4.65
N VAL A 178 4.87 18.56 -4.07
CA VAL A 178 5.02 18.70 -2.61
C VAL A 178 3.68 19.15 -2.03
N ASP A 179 3.22 18.49 -0.98
CA ASP A 179 2.02 18.86 -0.23
C ASP A 179 2.25 18.65 1.27
N LYS A 180 2.57 19.75 1.98
CA LYS A 180 2.83 19.70 3.42
C LYS A 180 1.58 19.44 4.26
N ALA A 181 0.38 19.69 3.74
CA ALA A 181 -0.87 19.44 4.46
C ALA A 181 -1.25 17.95 4.40
N LEU A 182 -1.12 17.32 3.23
CA LEU A 182 -1.27 15.86 3.10
C LEU A 182 -0.14 15.11 3.83
N ALA A 183 1.10 15.62 3.79
CA ALA A 183 2.18 15.08 4.61
C ALA A 183 1.85 15.05 6.11
N ALA A 184 1.49 16.20 6.69
CA ALA A 184 1.12 16.30 8.11
C ALA A 184 -0.11 15.42 8.45
N THR A 185 -1.06 15.28 7.52
CA THR A 185 -2.24 14.41 7.68
C THR A 185 -1.83 12.94 7.79
N HIS A 186 -1.00 12.44 6.86
CA HIS A 186 -0.56 11.06 6.87
C HIS A 186 0.47 10.76 7.97
N ARG A 187 1.29 11.74 8.36
CA ARG A 187 2.17 11.67 9.53
C ARG A 187 1.37 11.47 10.83
N LYS A 188 0.33 12.28 11.03
CA LYS A 188 -0.61 12.12 12.17
C LYS A 188 -1.26 10.73 12.18
N GLN A 189 -1.68 10.22 11.03
CA GLN A 189 -2.21 8.85 10.92
C GLN A 189 -1.17 7.78 11.27
N ALA A 190 0.08 7.93 10.85
CA ALA A 190 1.18 7.03 11.22
C ALA A 190 1.43 7.02 12.74
N CYS A 191 1.44 8.19 13.38
CA CYS A 191 1.52 8.32 14.84
C CYS A 191 0.33 7.64 15.56
N GLU A 192 -0.91 7.88 15.10
CA GLU A 192 -2.12 7.26 15.64
C GLU A 192 -2.13 5.72 15.49
N LEU A 193 -1.39 5.20 14.50
CA LEU A 193 -1.16 3.78 14.26
C LEU A 193 0.14 3.24 14.91
N GLY A 194 0.80 4.04 15.75
CA GLY A 194 1.92 3.62 16.61
C GLY A 194 3.33 3.95 16.12
N VAL A 195 3.51 4.62 14.97
CA VAL A 195 4.84 5.08 14.51
C VAL A 195 5.28 6.28 15.36
N LYS A 196 5.96 6.00 16.48
CA LYS A 196 6.40 7.01 17.45
C LYS A 196 7.26 8.14 16.85
N ALA A 197 8.01 7.84 15.78
CA ALA A 197 8.83 8.82 15.06
C ALA A 197 8.01 9.88 14.28
N ASP A 198 6.71 9.64 14.08
CA ASP A 198 5.79 10.56 13.42
C ASP A 198 4.92 11.37 14.41
N CYS A 199 5.16 11.23 15.71
CA CYS A 199 4.39 11.88 16.78
C CYS A 199 4.95 13.25 17.23
N THR A 200 5.97 13.77 16.56
CA THR A 200 6.76 14.96 16.95
C THR A 200 6.92 15.93 15.78
#